data_AF-A0A388M2A8-F1
#
_entry.id   AF-A0A388M2A8-F1
#
_cell.length_a   1.000
_cell.length_b   1.000
_cell.length_c   1.000
_cell.angle_alpha   90.00
_cell.angle_beta   90.00
_cell.angle_gamma   90.00
#
_symmetry.space_group_name_H-M   'P 1'
#
loop_
_entity.id
_entity.type
_entity.pdbx_description
1 polymer ?
#
loop_
_entity_poly.entity_id
_entity_poly.type
_entity_poly.pdbx_seq_one_letter_code
_entity_poly.pdbx_strand_id
1 'polypeptide(L)'
;MDYVGQRLSEQLAQYTILLAALIALLAGCLMESYKLMMLVYAGGVLLAFVISVPDWPYFNQHPLTWLPPRSEAAIAAAKAARAAAKNPAVSGKKAGGGKAGKR
;
A
#
# COMPACT_ATOMS: atom_id res chain seq x y z
N MET A 1 6.70 4.45 -10.40
CA MET A 1 6.09 5.32 -9.39
C MET A 1 6.64 4.97 -8.02
N ASP A 2 7.06 5.97 -7.24
CA ASP A 2 7.35 5.78 -5.82
C ASP A 2 6.04 5.75 -5.00
N TYR A 3 6.13 5.48 -3.69
CA TYR A 3 4.94 5.36 -2.82
C TYR A 3 4.11 6.66 -2.75
N VAL A 4 4.79 7.81 -2.81
CA VAL A 4 4.14 9.13 -2.75
C VAL A 4 3.47 9.43 -4.10
N GLY A 5 4.17 9.16 -5.19
CA GLY A 5 3.68 9.26 -6.56
C GLY A 5 2.46 8.39 -6.81
N GLN A 6 2.40 7.19 -6.21
CA GLN A 6 1.22 6.32 -6.29
C GLN A 6 -0.02 6.96 -5.63
N ARG A 7 0.14 7.58 -4.45
CA ARG A 7 -0.97 8.29 -3.79
C ARG A 7 -1.45 9.48 -4.61
N LEU A 8 -0.50 10.21 -5.20
CA LEU A 8 -0.80 11.35 -6.05
C LEU A 8 -1.51 10.93 -7.34
N SER A 9 -1.06 9.85 -7.99
CA SER A 9 -1.68 9.36 -9.22
C SER A 9 -3.11 8.86 -8.97
N GLU A 10 -3.36 8.22 -7.83
CA GLU A 10 -4.70 7.81 -7.38
C GLU A 10 -5.63 9.02 -7.19
N GLN A 11 -5.15 10.05 -6.48
CA GLN A 11 -5.92 11.29 -6.27
C GLN A 11 -6.21 12.00 -7.60
N LEU A 12 -5.21 12.12 -8.48
CA LEU A 12 -5.37 12.73 -9.81
C LEU A 12 -6.39 11.97 -10.66
N ALA A 13 -6.36 10.63 -10.64
CA ALA A 13 -7.33 9.81 -11.38
C ALA A 13 -8.75 10.08 -10.86
N GLN A 14 -8.92 10.09 -9.55
CA GLN A 14 -10.22 10.27 -8.92
C GLN A 14 -10.80 11.68 -9.18
N TYR A 15 -9.99 12.73 -9.02
CA TYR A 15 -10.40 14.10 -9.32
C TYR A 15 -10.70 14.32 -10.81
N THR A 16 -9.87 13.77 -11.69
CA THR A 16 -10.07 13.92 -13.15
C THR A 16 -11.36 13.25 -13.60
N ILE A 17 -11.63 12.02 -13.14
CA ILE A 17 -12.87 11.29 -13.48
C ILE A 17 -14.09 11.99 -12.89
N LEU A 18 -14.03 12.47 -11.64
CA LEU A 18 -15.14 13.20 -11.02
C LEU A 18 -15.45 14.50 -11.77
N LEU A 19 -14.42 15.28 -12.13
CA LEU A 19 -14.59 16.50 -12.89
C LEU A 19 -15.16 16.22 -14.29
N ALA A 20 -14.65 15.19 -14.96
CA ALA A 20 -15.16 14.75 -16.25
C ALA A 20 -16.62 14.29 -16.17
N ALA A 21 -17.01 13.57 -15.12
CA ALA A 21 -18.39 13.15 -14.88
C ALA A 21 -19.32 14.36 -14.70
N LEU A 22 -18.90 15.36 -13.92
CA LEU A 22 -19.68 16.58 -13.72
C LEU A 22 -19.86 17.35 -15.04
N ILE A 23 -18.79 17.54 -15.81
CA ILE A 23 -18.83 18.23 -17.10
C ILE A 23 -19.70 17.45 -18.10
N ALA A 24 -19.53 16.13 -18.18
CA ALA A 24 -20.32 15.27 -19.06
C ALA A 24 -21.81 15.33 -18.72
N LEU A 25 -22.16 15.34 -17.43
CA LEU A 25 -23.53 15.45 -16.97
C LEU A 25 -24.13 16.80 -17.35
N LEU A 26 -23.43 17.90 -17.04
CA LEU A 26 -23.89 19.26 -17.37
C LEU A 26 -24.06 19.43 -18.89
N ALA A 27 -23.06 19.07 -19.69
CA ALA A 27 -23.12 19.17 -21.14
C ALA A 27 -24.21 18.26 -21.72
N GLY A 28 -24.35 17.04 -21.19
CA GLY A 28 -25.37 16.07 -21.60
C GLY A 28 -26.80 16.55 -21.31
N CYS A 29 -27.02 17.14 -20.13
CA CYS A 29 -28.31 17.70 -19.73
C CYS A 29 -28.66 18.94 -20.57
N LEU A 30 -27.72 19.84 -20.81
CA LEU A 30 -27.97 21.06 -21.61
C LEU A 30 -28.26 20.76 -23.09
N MET A 31 -27.63 19.72 -23.65
CA MET A 31 -27.85 19.30 -25.04
C MET A 31 -28.90 18.20 -25.20
N GLU A 32 -29.53 17.74 -24.11
CA GLU A 32 -30.47 16.61 -24.05
C GLU A 32 -29.97 15.35 -24.80
N SER A 33 -28.65 15.11 -24.80
CA SER A 33 -28.01 14.07 -25.61
C SER A 33 -27.17 13.13 -24.76
N TYR A 34 -27.71 11.92 -24.54
CA TYR A 34 -27.00 10.86 -23.82
C TYR A 34 -25.71 10.41 -24.53
N LYS A 35 -25.71 10.40 -25.87
CA LYS A 35 -24.52 10.05 -26.66
C LYS A 35 -23.38 11.05 -26.41
N LEU A 36 -23.69 12.33 -26.37
CA LEU A 36 -22.69 13.37 -26.08
C LEU A 36 -22.15 13.24 -24.66
N MET A 37 -23.03 13.05 -23.67
CA MET A 37 -22.65 12.78 -22.28
C MET A 37 -21.63 11.63 -22.20
N MET A 38 -21.95 10.48 -22.82
CA MET A 38 -21.07 9.31 -22.78
C MET A 38 -19.74 9.53 -23.51
N LEU A 39 -19.73 10.24 -24.64
CA LEU A 39 -18.49 10.57 -25.36
C LEU A 39 -17.57 11.49 -24.54
N VAL A 40 -18.13 12.53 -23.91
CA VAL A 40 -17.37 13.46 -23.07
C VAL A 40 -16.83 12.72 -21.84
N TYR A 41 -17.65 11.90 -21.20
CA TYR A 41 -17.22 11.09 -20.05
C TYR A 41 -16.13 10.10 -20.42
N ALA A 42 -16.29 9.35 -21.53
CA ALA A 42 -15.30 8.40 -22.02
C ALA A 42 -13.97 9.10 -22.36
N GLY A 43 -14.03 10.28 -22.99
CA GLY A 43 -12.85 11.11 -23.22
C GLY A 43 -12.13 11.50 -21.92
N GLY A 44 -12.89 11.89 -20.89
CA GLY A 44 -12.33 12.20 -19.57
C GLY A 44 -11.71 11.00 -18.85
N VAL A 45 -12.31 9.82 -18.99
CA VAL A 45 -11.73 8.57 -18.48
C VAL A 45 -10.41 8.25 -19.19
N LEU A 46 -10.37 8.34 -20.52
CA LEU A 46 -9.13 8.14 -21.29
C LEU A 46 -8.04 9.15 -20.89
N LEU A 47 -8.42 10.41 -20.67
CA LEU A 47 -7.49 11.42 -20.18
C LEU A 47 -6.95 11.07 -18.79
N ALA A 48 -7.80 10.61 -17.87
CA ALA A 48 -7.38 10.17 -16.55
C ALA A 48 -6.39 8.99 -16.64
N PHE A 49 -6.61 8.05 -17.57
CA PHE A 49 -5.66 6.96 -17.84
C PHE A 49 -4.31 7.50 -18.31
N VAL A 50 -4.28 8.43 -19.28
CA VAL A 50 -3.02 9.01 -19.79
C VAL A 50 -2.26 9.78 -18.71
N ILE A 51 -2.96 10.48 -17.81
CA ILE A 51 -2.31 11.26 -16.75
C ILE A 51 -1.80 10.36 -15.62
N SER A 52 -2.59 9.38 -15.18
CA SER A 52 -2.30 8.65 -13.94
C SER A 52 -1.59 7.30 -14.13
N VAL A 53 -1.69 6.65 -15.29
CA VAL A 53 -1.12 5.30 -15.49
C VAL A 53 0.36 5.31 -15.89
N PRO A 54 0.85 6.16 -16.81
CA PRO A 54 2.25 6.16 -17.16
C PRO A 54 3.13 6.58 -15.98
N ASP A 55 4.31 5.98 -15.87
CA ASP A 55 5.33 6.33 -14.88
C ASP A 55 6.03 7.65 -15.25
N TRP A 56 5.29 8.76 -15.20
CA TRP A 56 5.83 10.08 -15.45
C TRP A 56 6.98 10.39 -14.46
N PRO A 57 8.04 11.10 -14.90
CA PRO A 57 9.18 11.44 -14.04
C PRO A 57 8.78 12.25 -12.80
N TYR A 58 7.65 12.96 -12.85
CA TYR A 58 7.06 13.68 -11.72
C TYR A 58 6.64 12.76 -10.55
N PHE A 59 6.26 11.51 -10.83
CA PHE A 59 5.82 10.55 -9.80
C PHE A 59 6.96 9.73 -9.18
N ASN A 60 8.22 10.05 -9.49
CA ASN A 60 9.41 9.31 -9.05
C ASN A 60 10.43 10.23 -8.34
N GLN A 61 9.96 11.30 -7.70
CA GLN A 61 10.83 12.31 -7.07
C GLN A 61 11.38 11.88 -5.70
N HIS A 62 10.86 10.82 -5.10
CA HIS A 62 11.25 10.36 -3.77
C HIS A 62 11.95 9.00 -3.83
N PRO A 63 13.29 8.96 -3.97
CA PRO A 63 14.03 7.70 -3.98
C PRO A 63 13.91 7.01 -2.62
N LEU A 64 13.39 5.77 -2.63
CA LEU A 64 13.25 4.98 -1.42
C LEU A 64 14.63 4.53 -0.91
N THR A 65 14.96 4.94 0.31
CA THR A 65 16.13 4.40 1.03
C THR A 65 15.73 3.06 1.65
N TRP A 66 16.10 1.97 0.99
CA TRP A 66 15.86 0.62 1.51
C TRP A 66 16.73 0.35 2.74
N LEU A 67 16.14 -0.18 3.81
CA LEU A 67 16.91 -0.73 4.92
C LEU A 67 17.70 -1.96 4.43
N PRO A 68 18.91 -2.22 4.97
CA PRO A 68 19.68 -3.40 4.61
C PRO A 68 18.87 -4.68 4.89
N PRO A 69 19.07 -5.74 4.08
CA PRO A 69 18.40 -7.02 4.30
C PRO A 69 18.67 -7.50 5.73
N ARG A 70 17.62 -7.89 6.45
CA ARG A 70 17.79 -8.49 7.78
C ARG A 70 18.65 -9.75 7.64
N SER A 71 19.70 -9.84 8.44
CA SER A 71 20.55 -11.04 8.45
C SER A 71 19.72 -12.27 8.80
N GLU A 72 20.09 -13.44 8.26
CA GLU A 72 19.42 -14.70 8.57
C GLU A 72 19.35 -14.96 10.08
N ALA A 73 20.37 -14.53 10.83
CA ALA A 73 20.40 -14.56 12.29
C ALA A 73 19.28 -13.69 12.92
N ALA A 74 19.05 -12.48 12.42
CA ALA A 74 17.96 -11.61 12.90
C ALA A 74 16.58 -12.18 12.55
N ILE A 75 16.44 -12.82 11.39
CA ILE A 75 15.19 -13.50 10.98
C ILE A 75 14.95 -14.75 11.84
N ALA A 76 15.98 -15.54 12.12
CA ALA A 76 15.91 -16.71 12.99
C ALA A 76 15.60 -16.33 14.45
N ALA A 77 16.25 -15.28 14.97
CA ALA A 77 15.97 -14.74 16.30
C ALA A 77 14.53 -14.21 16.42
N ALA A 78 14.02 -13.51 15.39
CA ALA A 78 12.64 -13.04 15.36
C ALA A 78 11.62 -14.20 15.29
N LYS A 79 11.93 -15.27 14.53
CA LYS A 79 11.11 -16.49 14.50
C LYS A 79 11.12 -17.21 15.86
N ALA A 80 12.27 -17.34 16.50
CA ALA A 80 12.42 -17.97 17.81
C ALA A 80 11.68 -17.18 18.91
N ALA A 81 11.81 -15.84 18.92
CA ALA A 81 11.08 -14.97 19.84
C ALA A 81 9.57 -15.05 19.63
N ARG A 82 9.10 -15.11 18.37
CA ARG A 82 7.68 -15.28 18.04
C ARG A 82 7.15 -16.68 18.40
N ALA A 83 7.99 -17.72 18.35
CA ALA A 83 7.64 -19.07 18.80
C ALA A 83 7.55 -19.16 20.33
N ALA A 84 8.48 -18.52 21.05
CA ALA A 84 8.46 -18.42 22.50
C ALA A 84 7.23 -17.63 23.02
N ALA A 85 6.86 -16.54 22.34
CA ALA A 85 5.66 -15.75 22.67
C ALA A 85 4.34 -16.51 22.41
N LYS A 86 4.35 -17.53 21.53
CA LYS A 86 3.17 -18.35 21.23
C LYS A 86 2.96 -19.52 22.18
N ASN A 87 3.94 -19.89 23.00
CA ASN A 87 3.82 -21.01 23.92
C ASN A 87 4.36 -20.63 25.32
N PRO A 88 3.55 -19.99 26.18
CA PRO A 88 4.01 -19.49 27.48
C PRO A 88 4.27 -20.60 28.53
N ALA A 89 4.08 -21.88 28.19
CA ALA A 89 4.00 -22.97 29.17
C ALA A 89 5.31 -23.74 29.48
N VAL A 90 6.48 -23.32 28.98
CA VAL A 90 7.76 -24.00 29.28
C VAL A 90 8.87 -23.01 29.62
N SER A 91 8.76 -22.31 30.75
CA SER A 91 9.92 -21.68 31.40
C SER A 91 10.00 -21.92 32.91
N GLY A 92 9.02 -22.64 33.49
CA GLY A 92 8.89 -22.80 34.94
C GLY A 92 9.38 -24.14 35.51
N LYS A 93 10.40 -24.80 34.96
CA LYS A 93 10.90 -26.06 35.58
C LYS A 93 12.38 -26.34 35.34
N LYS A 94 13.26 -25.60 36.02
CA LYS A 94 14.61 -26.06 36.40
C LYS A 94 15.10 -25.32 37.64
N ALA A 95 14.62 -25.73 38.81
CA ALA A 95 15.25 -25.44 40.09
C ALA A 95 14.90 -26.59 41.06
N GLY A 96 15.53 -27.74 40.85
CA GLY A 96 15.31 -28.92 41.68
C GLY A 96 16.33 -29.99 41.33
N GLY A 97 17.53 -29.88 41.91
CA GLY A 97 18.58 -30.84 41.65
C GLY A 97 19.84 -30.59 42.46
N GLY A 98 19.90 -31.24 43.63
CA GLY A 98 21.16 -31.74 44.17
C GLY A 98 21.82 -30.91 45.27
N LYS A 99 21.57 -31.27 46.53
CA LYS A 99 22.65 -31.35 47.51
C LYS A 99 22.58 -32.69 48.24
N ALA A 100 23.42 -33.59 47.76
CA ALA A 100 23.83 -34.81 48.43
C ALA A 100 24.58 -34.48 49.73
N GLY A 101 24.52 -35.39 50.68
CA GLY A 101 24.85 -35.17 52.08
C GLY A 101 26.32 -34.91 52.40
N LYS A 102 26.53 -34.53 53.66
CA LYS A 102 27.63 -34.98 54.51
C LYS A 102 27.45 -34.41 55.92
N ARG A 103 27.42 -35.35 56.87
CA ARG A 103 27.79 -35.24 58.29
C ARG A 103 26.78 -34.65 59.25
#